data_AF-A0A2D7K7T9-F1
#
_entry.id   AF-A0A2D7K7T9-F1
#
_cell.length_a   1.000
_cell.length_b   1.000
_cell.length_c   1.000
_cell.angle_alpha   90.00
_cell.angle_beta   90.00
_cell.angle_gamma   90.00
#
_symmetry.space_group_name_H-M   'P 1'
#
loop_
_entity.id
_entity.type
_entity.pdbx_description
1 polymer ?
#
loop_
_entity_poly.entity_id
_entity_poly.type
_entity_poly.pdbx_seq_one_letter_code
_entity_poly.pdbx_strand_id
1 'polypeptide(L)'
;MLLIQKYKTKNYIDALNYIDTALAQCPDKTEDPYFLHLCGFINYNIYKEIDGQSASSKARLRACDYFIKSINNDNKKQFTALNLKAINSFSISYINDALMILQKSDFKNQNTALKYYNNFKKLKSIAEPDYDFSTISVDFFNGMGRMYKMRYENDKINSKNFLDSCINYFNKSLALNSNQYTPNYDLGILYHNLGVDIILEELDIDADLEMVILMQEQAVQYFSKSLPFLQTVYKMKPEETSIVQGIAAVYYSLNDMEKHVEYMNILKDLESKGSKDD
;
A
#
# COMPACT_ATOMS: atom_id res chain seq x y z
N MET A 1 -12.12 -40.85 12.16
CA MET A 1 -10.90 -41.56 12.63
C MET A 1 -9.77 -41.51 11.60
N LEU A 2 -10.03 -41.83 10.33
CA LEU A 2 -8.99 -41.88 9.28
C LEU A 2 -8.36 -40.52 8.94
N LEU A 3 -9.14 -39.44 8.86
CA LEU A 3 -8.59 -38.10 8.58
C LEU A 3 -7.59 -37.63 9.64
N ILE A 4 -7.94 -37.82 10.91
CA ILE A 4 -7.06 -37.48 12.06
C ILE A 4 -5.79 -38.34 12.02
N GLN A 5 -5.91 -39.62 11.68
CA GLN A 5 -4.75 -40.50 11.54
C GLN A 5 -3.80 -39.98 10.46
N LYS A 6 -4.32 -39.70 9.25
CA LYS A 6 -3.52 -39.14 8.14
C LYS A 6 -2.86 -37.81 8.50
N TYR A 7 -3.59 -36.96 9.23
CA TYR A 7 -3.05 -35.70 9.75
C TYR A 7 -1.91 -35.93 10.76
N LYS A 8 -2.09 -36.84 11.73
CA LYS A 8 -1.07 -37.18 12.74
C LYS A 8 0.20 -37.78 12.13
N THR A 9 0.07 -38.54 11.04
CA THR A 9 1.21 -39.10 10.30
C THR A 9 1.80 -38.12 9.28
N LYS A 10 1.38 -36.84 9.29
CA LYS A 10 1.80 -35.79 8.34
C LYS A 10 1.59 -36.13 6.87
N ASN A 11 0.70 -37.06 6.56
CA ASN A 11 0.40 -37.44 5.18
C ASN A 11 -0.70 -36.52 4.65
N TYR A 12 -0.34 -35.25 4.44
CA TYR A 12 -1.29 -34.18 4.18
C TYR A 12 -1.95 -34.25 2.80
N ILE A 13 -1.23 -34.75 1.79
CA ILE A 13 -1.79 -34.93 0.43
C ILE A 13 -2.88 -36.00 0.45
N ASP A 14 -2.64 -37.14 1.09
CA ASP A 14 -3.69 -38.15 1.24
C ASP A 14 -4.83 -37.68 2.13
N ALA A 15 -4.54 -36.87 3.15
CA ALA A 15 -5.57 -36.26 3.98
C ALA A 15 -6.47 -35.33 3.14
N LEU A 16 -5.89 -34.55 2.22
CA LEU A 16 -6.62 -33.70 1.29
C LEU A 16 -7.51 -34.53 0.35
N ASN A 17 -6.97 -35.60 -0.26
CA ASN A 17 -7.76 -36.49 -1.12
C ASN A 17 -8.95 -37.11 -0.35
N TYR A 18 -8.74 -37.46 0.92
CA TYR A 18 -9.81 -37.95 1.78
C TYR A 18 -10.86 -36.88 2.09
N ILE A 19 -10.47 -35.61 2.29
CA ILE A 19 -11.42 -34.51 2.47
C ILE A 19 -12.34 -34.40 1.26
N ASP A 20 -11.78 -34.36 0.05
CA ASP A 20 -12.56 -34.23 -1.19
C ASP A 20 -13.53 -35.41 -1.35
N THR A 21 -13.10 -36.62 -1.00
CA THR A 21 -13.94 -37.82 -1.00
C THR A 21 -15.07 -37.73 0.02
N ALA A 22 -14.77 -37.33 1.26
CA ALA A 22 -15.74 -37.22 2.33
C ALA A 22 -16.81 -36.16 2.03
N LEU A 23 -16.41 -35.03 1.42
CA LEU A 23 -17.34 -33.98 1.01
C LEU A 23 -18.25 -34.42 -0.13
N ALA A 24 -17.77 -35.24 -1.06
CA ALA A 24 -18.59 -35.77 -2.15
C ALA A 24 -19.62 -36.81 -1.67
N GLN A 25 -19.26 -37.62 -0.67
CA GLN A 25 -20.09 -38.73 -0.20
C GLN A 25 -21.02 -38.36 0.96
N CYS A 26 -20.69 -37.32 1.74
CA CYS A 26 -21.44 -36.93 2.93
C CYS A 26 -21.61 -35.41 2.97
N PRO A 27 -22.61 -34.84 2.27
CA PRO A 27 -22.83 -33.39 2.22
C PRO A 27 -22.94 -32.73 3.59
N ASP A 28 -23.52 -33.41 4.59
CA ASP A 28 -23.65 -32.93 5.98
C ASP A 28 -22.30 -32.58 6.63
N LYS A 29 -21.18 -33.13 6.12
CA LYS A 29 -19.84 -32.78 6.60
C LYS A 29 -19.46 -31.34 6.31
N THR A 30 -20.15 -30.67 5.39
CA THR A 30 -19.98 -29.24 5.13
C THR A 30 -20.47 -28.35 6.28
N GLU A 31 -21.22 -28.90 7.23
CA GLU A 31 -21.76 -28.20 8.40
C GLU A 31 -21.12 -28.67 9.73
N ASP A 32 -20.33 -29.74 9.73
CA ASP A 32 -19.66 -30.27 10.93
C ASP A 32 -18.46 -29.38 11.32
N PRO A 33 -18.53 -28.59 12.42
CA PRO A 33 -17.50 -27.63 12.76
C PRO A 33 -16.15 -28.31 13.10
N TYR A 34 -16.17 -29.53 13.63
CA TYR A 34 -14.95 -30.29 13.93
C TYR A 34 -14.27 -30.78 12.66
N PHE A 35 -15.05 -31.30 11.72
CA PHE A 35 -14.52 -31.73 10.42
C PHE A 35 -13.91 -30.55 9.65
N LEU A 36 -14.63 -29.42 9.59
CA LEU A 36 -14.15 -28.20 8.94
C LEU A 36 -12.87 -27.65 9.60
N HIS A 37 -12.80 -27.69 10.94
CA HIS A 37 -11.60 -27.32 11.69
C HIS A 37 -10.39 -28.16 11.26
N LEU A 38 -10.55 -29.49 11.18
CA LEU A 38 -9.48 -30.38 10.71
C LEU A 38 -9.08 -30.09 9.26
N CYS A 39 -10.06 -29.84 8.37
CA CYS A 39 -9.79 -29.46 6.98
C CYS A 39 -8.95 -28.19 6.88
N GLY A 40 -9.23 -27.20 7.72
CA GLY A 40 -8.45 -25.97 7.83
C GLY A 40 -7.01 -26.24 8.21
N PHE A 41 -6.75 -27.04 9.26
CA PHE A 41 -5.39 -27.35 9.71
C PHE A 41 -4.60 -28.24 8.74
N ILE A 42 -5.27 -29.15 8.02
CA ILE A 42 -4.62 -29.92 6.95
C ILE A 42 -4.15 -28.97 5.84
N ASN A 43 -5.02 -28.08 5.35
CA ASN A 43 -4.63 -27.11 4.32
C ASN A 43 -3.59 -26.10 4.85
N TYR A 44 -3.65 -25.74 6.13
CA TYR A 44 -2.62 -24.91 6.78
C TYR A 44 -1.24 -25.58 6.71
N ASN A 45 -1.15 -26.87 7.02
CA ASN A 45 0.12 -27.58 6.96
C ASN A 45 0.57 -27.90 5.53
N ILE A 46 -0.35 -28.07 4.57
CA ILE A 46 0.03 -28.11 3.15
C ILE A 46 0.68 -26.79 2.76
N TYR A 47 0.04 -25.66 3.06
CA TYR A 47 0.61 -24.33 2.80
C TYR A 47 1.99 -24.17 3.44
N LYS A 48 2.15 -24.57 4.71
CA LYS A 48 3.37 -24.34 5.48
C LYS A 48 4.51 -25.32 5.16
N GLU A 49 4.22 -26.62 5.08
CA GLU A 49 5.23 -27.69 5.00
C GLU A 49 5.44 -28.20 3.58
N ILE A 50 4.43 -28.13 2.70
CA ILE A 50 4.51 -28.68 1.33
C ILE A 50 4.73 -27.56 0.31
N ASP A 51 3.90 -26.51 0.36
CA ASP A 51 3.95 -25.41 -0.61
C ASP A 51 5.01 -24.34 -0.25
N GLY A 52 5.75 -24.53 0.85
CA GLY A 52 6.81 -23.61 1.28
C GLY A 52 6.33 -22.20 1.57
N GLN A 53 5.10 -22.04 2.06
CA GLN A 53 4.42 -20.76 2.30
C GLN A 53 4.24 -19.90 1.05
N SER A 54 4.25 -20.51 -0.15
CA SER A 54 4.10 -19.80 -1.41
C SER A 54 2.82 -18.96 -1.47
N ALA A 55 2.95 -17.73 -1.95
CA ALA A 55 1.82 -16.83 -2.16
C ALA A 55 0.81 -17.34 -3.22
N SER A 56 1.22 -18.28 -4.08
CA SER A 56 0.37 -18.94 -5.08
C SER A 56 -0.30 -20.23 -4.57
N SER A 57 -0.05 -20.62 -3.31
CA SER A 57 -0.65 -21.81 -2.71
C SER A 57 -2.17 -21.74 -2.69
N LYS A 58 -2.83 -22.73 -3.31
CA LYS A 58 -4.28 -22.90 -3.22
C LYS A 58 -4.71 -23.32 -1.80
N ALA A 59 -3.83 -24.01 -1.07
CA ALA A 59 -4.10 -24.48 0.29
C ALA A 59 -4.28 -23.30 1.27
N ARG A 60 -3.57 -22.19 1.06
CA ARG A 60 -3.73 -20.96 1.85
C ARG A 60 -5.18 -20.45 1.90
N LEU A 61 -5.78 -20.27 0.72
CA LEU A 61 -7.17 -19.81 0.62
C LEU A 61 -8.15 -20.83 1.20
N ARG A 62 -7.97 -22.12 0.83
CA ARG A 62 -8.79 -23.22 1.34
C ARG A 62 -8.78 -23.31 2.86
N ALA A 63 -7.63 -23.15 3.49
CA ALA A 63 -7.50 -23.17 4.95
C ALA A 63 -8.33 -22.05 5.59
N CYS A 64 -8.24 -20.82 5.07
CA CYS A 64 -9.03 -19.70 5.54
C CYS A 64 -10.54 -19.97 5.42
N ASP A 65 -10.99 -20.46 4.26
CA ASP A 65 -12.40 -20.76 4.02
C ASP A 65 -12.92 -21.84 5.00
N TYR A 66 -12.14 -22.89 5.25
CA TYR A 66 -12.51 -23.92 6.22
C TYR A 66 -12.57 -23.41 7.66
N PHE A 67 -11.62 -22.57 8.07
CA PHE A 67 -11.65 -21.98 9.42
C PHE A 67 -12.87 -21.07 9.61
N ILE A 68 -13.20 -20.25 8.62
CA ILE A 68 -14.38 -19.37 8.67
C ILE A 68 -15.67 -20.22 8.76
N LYS A 69 -15.82 -21.24 7.90
CA LYS A 69 -16.97 -22.15 7.95
C LYS A 69 -17.07 -22.87 9.29
N SER A 70 -15.94 -23.35 9.82
CA SER A 70 -15.89 -24.02 11.12
C SER A 70 -16.37 -23.09 12.24
N ILE A 71 -15.92 -21.82 12.27
CA ILE A 71 -16.38 -20.83 13.25
C ILE A 71 -17.90 -20.59 13.13
N ASN A 72 -18.41 -20.42 11.91
CA ASN A 72 -19.83 -20.13 11.69
C ASN A 72 -20.74 -21.27 12.15
N ASN A 73 -20.27 -22.52 12.10
CA ASN A 73 -21.01 -23.70 12.54
C ASN A 73 -20.70 -24.12 14.00
N ASP A 74 -19.75 -23.47 14.66
CA ASP A 74 -19.27 -23.81 16.00
C ASP A 74 -20.08 -23.08 17.10
N ASN A 75 -21.35 -23.46 17.24
CA ASN A 75 -22.26 -22.88 18.24
C ASN A 75 -21.74 -22.96 19.68
N LYS A 76 -20.88 -23.94 19.97
CA LYS A 76 -20.26 -24.15 21.30
C LYS A 76 -18.91 -23.46 21.46
N LYS A 77 -18.42 -22.79 20.41
CA LYS A 77 -17.12 -22.09 20.37
C LYS A 77 -15.91 -22.96 20.73
N GLN A 78 -16.00 -24.28 20.53
CA GLN A 78 -14.95 -25.23 20.91
C GLN A 78 -13.68 -25.10 20.05
N PHE A 79 -13.84 -24.72 18.78
CA PHE A 79 -12.75 -24.60 17.81
C PHE A 79 -12.43 -23.14 17.47
N THR A 80 -13.37 -22.24 17.77
CA THR A 80 -13.33 -20.82 17.42
C THR A 80 -12.00 -20.16 17.79
N ALA A 81 -11.53 -20.27 19.03
CA ALA A 81 -10.30 -19.60 19.47
C ALA A 81 -9.06 -20.04 18.67
N LEU A 82 -8.96 -21.33 18.34
CA LEU A 82 -7.82 -21.87 17.59
C LEU A 82 -7.91 -21.52 16.10
N ASN A 83 -9.10 -21.53 15.53
CA ASN A 83 -9.34 -21.10 14.15
C ASN A 83 -9.03 -19.61 13.97
N LEU A 84 -9.44 -18.75 14.90
CA LEU A 84 -9.13 -17.31 14.86
C LEU A 84 -7.63 -17.06 14.90
N LYS A 85 -6.87 -17.79 15.72
CA LYS A 85 -5.39 -17.73 15.72
C LYS A 85 -4.80 -18.08 14.36
N ALA A 86 -5.30 -19.15 13.72
CA ALA A 86 -4.82 -19.56 12.41
C ALA A 86 -5.19 -18.55 11.30
N ILE A 87 -6.41 -17.99 11.33
CA ILE A 87 -6.84 -16.89 10.45
C ILE A 87 -5.92 -15.68 10.63
N ASN A 88 -5.56 -15.33 11.87
CA ASN A 88 -4.65 -14.21 12.14
C ASN A 88 -3.28 -14.44 11.49
N SER A 89 -2.72 -15.65 11.61
CA SER A 89 -1.45 -16.00 10.95
C SER A 89 -1.52 -15.84 9.42
N PHE A 90 -2.64 -16.21 8.79
CA PHE A 90 -2.83 -15.96 7.37
C PHE A 90 -3.01 -14.48 7.03
N SER A 91 -3.68 -13.71 7.88
CA SER A 91 -3.79 -12.26 7.68
C SER A 91 -2.40 -11.62 7.62
N ILE A 92 -1.49 -12.02 8.54
CA ILE A 92 -0.11 -11.55 8.61
C ILE A 92 0.66 -11.98 7.36
N SER A 93 0.49 -13.21 6.88
CA SER A 93 1.16 -13.61 5.65
C SER A 93 0.68 -12.79 4.45
N TYR A 94 -0.59 -12.40 4.38
CA TYR A 94 -1.12 -11.62 3.25
C TYR A 94 -0.54 -10.20 3.22
N ILE A 95 -0.48 -9.53 4.37
CA ILE A 95 0.14 -8.19 4.41
C ILE A 95 1.64 -8.26 4.10
N ASN A 96 2.36 -9.29 4.59
CA ASN A 96 3.77 -9.45 4.27
C ASN A 96 4.02 -9.61 2.77
N ASP A 97 3.20 -10.40 2.06
CA ASP A 97 3.32 -10.55 0.61
C ASP A 97 2.98 -9.23 -0.12
N ALA A 98 1.98 -8.49 0.36
CA ALA A 98 1.62 -7.19 -0.20
C ALA A 98 2.79 -6.20 -0.06
N LEU A 99 3.38 -6.09 1.13
CA LEU A 99 4.51 -5.22 1.42
C LEU A 99 5.78 -5.64 0.67
N MET A 100 6.00 -6.93 0.46
CA MET A 100 7.13 -7.45 -0.33
C MET A 100 7.05 -6.98 -1.80
N ILE A 101 5.86 -6.93 -2.39
CA ILE A 101 5.64 -6.38 -3.75
C ILE A 101 6.03 -4.90 -3.77
N LEU A 102 5.62 -4.12 -2.76
CA LEU A 102 5.95 -2.69 -2.66
C LEU A 102 7.44 -2.46 -2.44
N GLN A 103 8.07 -3.23 -1.55
CA GLN A 103 9.50 -3.13 -1.25
C GLN A 103 10.36 -3.39 -2.50
N LYS A 104 9.96 -4.36 -3.32
CA LYS A 104 10.63 -4.69 -4.59
C LYS A 104 10.26 -3.74 -5.73
N SER A 105 9.32 -2.81 -5.51
CA SER A 105 8.72 -1.98 -6.56
C SER A 105 8.24 -2.81 -7.76
N ASP A 106 7.69 -4.00 -7.49
CA ASP A 106 7.24 -4.95 -8.51
C ASP A 106 5.90 -4.48 -9.08
N PHE A 107 5.99 -3.49 -9.97
CA PHE A 107 4.82 -2.85 -10.56
C PHE A 107 3.92 -3.90 -11.21
N LYS A 108 4.45 -4.90 -11.94
CA LYS A 108 3.65 -5.96 -12.59
C LYS A 108 2.61 -6.60 -11.65
N ASN A 109 2.93 -6.68 -10.37
CA ASN A 109 2.07 -7.25 -9.33
C ASN A 109 1.27 -6.20 -8.51
N GLN A 110 1.10 -4.97 -9.00
CA GLN A 110 0.43 -3.88 -8.26
C GLN A 110 -1.00 -4.24 -7.84
N ASN A 111 -1.75 -4.89 -8.73
CA ASN A 111 -3.12 -5.33 -8.43
C ASN A 111 -3.13 -6.50 -7.42
N THR A 112 -2.08 -7.33 -7.43
CA THR A 112 -1.91 -8.43 -6.47
C THR A 112 -1.64 -7.89 -5.07
N ALA A 113 -0.80 -6.85 -4.94
CA ALA A 113 -0.57 -6.19 -3.65
C ALA A 113 -1.89 -5.67 -3.03
N LEU A 114 -2.74 -5.01 -3.83
CA LEU A 114 -4.04 -4.53 -3.36
C LEU A 114 -4.97 -5.68 -2.95
N LYS A 115 -5.00 -6.78 -3.70
CA LYS A 115 -5.78 -7.98 -3.34
C LYS A 115 -5.29 -8.59 -2.02
N TYR A 116 -3.99 -8.70 -1.83
CA TYR A 116 -3.41 -9.21 -0.60
C TYR A 116 -3.68 -8.29 0.59
N TYR A 117 -3.57 -6.98 0.44
CA TYR A 117 -3.97 -6.02 1.46
C TYR A 117 -5.45 -6.14 1.85
N ASN A 118 -6.35 -6.28 0.87
CA ASN A 118 -7.78 -6.47 1.15
C ASN A 118 -8.06 -7.80 1.86
N ASN A 119 -7.36 -8.88 1.51
CA ASN A 119 -7.45 -10.16 2.22
C ASN A 119 -6.91 -10.06 3.64
N PHE A 120 -5.81 -9.34 3.85
CA PHE A 120 -5.31 -9.02 5.18
C PHE A 120 -6.39 -8.33 6.01
N LYS A 121 -6.99 -7.23 5.51
CA LYS A 121 -8.06 -6.52 6.23
C LYS A 121 -9.22 -7.45 6.58
N LYS A 122 -9.72 -8.21 5.60
CA LYS A 122 -10.83 -9.16 5.80
C LYS A 122 -10.52 -10.18 6.90
N LEU A 123 -9.38 -10.86 6.81
CA LEU A 123 -9.03 -11.92 7.76
C LEU A 123 -8.66 -11.35 9.13
N LYS A 124 -7.99 -10.20 9.17
CA LYS A 124 -7.62 -9.52 10.41
C LYS A 124 -8.85 -9.06 11.18
N SER A 125 -9.86 -8.49 10.50
CA SER A 125 -11.14 -8.12 11.13
C SER A 125 -11.91 -9.32 11.68
N ILE A 126 -11.77 -10.51 11.07
CA ILE A 126 -12.37 -11.73 11.62
C ILE A 126 -11.63 -12.17 12.88
N ALA A 127 -10.28 -12.18 12.83
CA ALA A 127 -9.45 -12.66 13.93
C ALA A 127 -9.41 -11.70 15.13
N GLU A 128 -9.39 -10.40 14.87
CA GLU A 128 -9.24 -9.30 15.82
C GLU A 128 -10.18 -8.15 15.40
N PRO A 129 -11.47 -8.18 15.80
CA PRO A 129 -12.47 -7.20 15.36
C PRO A 129 -12.13 -5.74 15.71
N ASP A 130 -11.39 -5.53 16.80
CA ASP A 130 -11.00 -4.21 17.30
C ASP A 130 -9.62 -3.75 16.79
N TYR A 131 -9.04 -4.44 15.80
CA TYR A 131 -7.73 -4.09 15.26
C TYR A 131 -7.75 -2.72 14.56
N ASP A 132 -6.89 -1.81 15.00
CA ASP A 132 -6.69 -0.53 14.32
C ASP A 132 -5.82 -0.69 13.07
N PHE A 133 -6.42 -0.45 11.91
CA PHE A 133 -5.74 -0.53 10.62
C PHE A 133 -4.98 0.74 10.25
N SER A 134 -5.09 1.83 11.01
CA SER A 134 -4.63 3.16 10.59
C SER A 134 -3.16 3.17 10.19
N THR A 135 -2.26 2.72 11.07
CA THR A 135 -0.81 2.72 10.80
C THR A 135 -0.45 1.89 9.56
N ILE A 136 -0.90 0.64 9.49
CA ILE A 136 -0.57 -0.24 8.35
C ILE A 136 -1.21 0.24 7.04
N SER A 137 -2.37 0.90 7.11
CA SER A 137 -3.05 1.49 5.95
C SER A 137 -2.27 2.68 5.41
N VAL A 138 -1.79 3.57 6.29
CA VAL A 138 -0.91 4.69 5.95
C VAL A 138 0.32 4.17 5.21
N ASP A 139 1.03 3.20 5.79
CA ASP A 139 2.25 2.64 5.19
C ASP A 139 1.99 1.96 3.84
N PHE A 140 0.91 1.17 3.74
CA PHE A 140 0.55 0.49 2.51
C PHE A 140 0.21 1.47 1.38
N PHE A 141 -0.62 2.49 1.66
CA PHE A 141 -0.99 3.49 0.66
C PHE A 141 0.19 4.39 0.29
N ASN A 142 1.09 4.69 1.22
CA ASN A 142 2.36 5.37 0.93
C ASN A 142 3.21 4.57 -0.05
N GLY A 143 3.40 3.27 0.22
CA GLY A 143 4.17 2.39 -0.66
C GLY A 143 3.55 2.26 -2.05
N MET A 144 2.21 2.18 -2.14
CA MET A 144 1.50 2.21 -3.43
C MET A 144 1.74 3.53 -4.16
N GLY A 145 1.59 4.67 -3.49
CA GLY A 145 1.85 6.00 -4.07
C GLY A 145 3.25 6.09 -4.68
N ARG A 146 4.27 5.70 -3.91
CA ARG A 146 5.68 5.69 -4.36
C ARG A 146 5.93 4.75 -5.54
N MET A 147 5.33 3.56 -5.54
CA MET A 147 5.49 2.60 -6.63
C MET A 147 4.89 3.15 -7.95
N TYR A 148 3.71 3.79 -7.89
CA TYR A 148 3.12 4.47 -9.05
C TYR A 148 3.92 5.71 -9.47
N LYS A 149 4.41 6.50 -8.51
CA LYS A 149 5.30 7.65 -8.75
C LYS A 149 6.55 7.23 -9.53
N MET A 150 7.25 6.19 -9.05
CA MET A 150 8.45 5.67 -9.71
C MET A 150 8.15 5.20 -11.14
N ARG A 151 7.00 4.53 -11.37
CA ARG A 151 6.62 4.10 -12.72
C ARG A 151 6.35 5.30 -13.64
N TYR A 152 5.66 6.32 -13.14
CA TYR A 152 5.38 7.56 -13.86
C TYR A 152 6.67 8.32 -14.19
N GLU A 153 7.52 8.58 -13.20
CA GLU A 153 8.77 9.34 -13.37
C GLU A 153 9.76 8.66 -14.32
N ASN A 154 9.77 7.32 -14.39
CA ASN A 154 10.63 6.57 -15.31
C ASN A 154 10.20 6.67 -16.78
N ASP A 155 8.93 6.96 -17.06
CA ASP A 155 8.38 7.02 -18.43
C ASP A 155 7.13 7.90 -18.46
N LYS A 156 7.30 9.22 -18.30
CA LYS A 156 6.20 10.19 -18.14
C LYS A 156 5.20 10.13 -19.30
N ILE A 157 5.69 9.88 -20.52
CA ILE A 157 4.89 9.84 -21.75
C ILE A 157 3.95 8.62 -21.73
N ASN A 158 4.50 7.41 -21.61
CA ASN A 158 3.67 6.20 -21.70
C ASN A 158 2.94 5.86 -20.38
N SER A 159 3.33 6.51 -19.28
CA SER A 159 2.80 6.26 -17.94
C SER A 159 1.92 7.39 -17.40
N LYS A 160 1.49 8.34 -18.23
CA LYS A 160 0.62 9.46 -17.80
C LYS A 160 -0.63 8.98 -17.05
N ASN A 161 -1.21 7.85 -17.45
CA ASN A 161 -2.36 7.21 -16.80
C ASN A 161 -2.11 6.75 -15.34
N PHE A 162 -0.84 6.69 -14.90
CA PHE A 162 -0.46 6.29 -13.54
C PHE A 162 -0.34 7.46 -12.57
N LEU A 163 -0.32 8.70 -13.08
CA LEU A 163 -0.23 9.90 -12.26
C LEU A 163 -1.41 10.02 -11.29
N ASP A 164 -2.64 9.84 -11.78
CA ASP A 164 -3.84 9.89 -10.94
C ASP A 164 -3.82 8.83 -9.84
N SER A 165 -3.27 7.65 -10.16
CA SER A 165 -3.12 6.57 -9.18
C SER A 165 -2.11 6.93 -8.09
N CYS A 166 -0.96 7.49 -8.46
CA CYS A 166 0.04 8.01 -7.54
C CYS A 166 -0.58 9.01 -6.55
N ILE A 167 -1.23 10.06 -7.08
CA ILE A 167 -1.86 11.12 -6.29
C ILE A 167 -2.96 10.55 -5.38
N ASN A 168 -3.83 9.69 -5.91
CA ASN A 168 -4.91 9.06 -5.16
C ASN A 168 -4.38 8.23 -3.98
N TYR A 169 -3.31 7.46 -4.17
CA TYR A 169 -2.76 6.64 -3.08
C TYR A 169 -2.10 7.49 -1.99
N PHE A 170 -1.34 8.54 -2.35
CA PHE A 170 -0.83 9.46 -1.33
C PHE A 170 -1.95 10.16 -0.58
N ASN A 171 -3.00 10.62 -1.27
CA ASN A 171 -4.17 11.24 -0.62
C ASN A 171 -4.92 10.27 0.29
N LYS A 172 -5.04 8.99 -0.07
CA LYS A 172 -5.62 7.96 0.83
C LYS A 172 -4.82 7.81 2.11
N SER A 173 -3.50 7.90 2.04
CA SER A 173 -2.66 7.88 3.23
C SER A 173 -2.84 9.13 4.08
N LEU A 174 -2.80 10.32 3.45
CA LEU A 174 -2.97 11.60 4.14
C LEU A 174 -4.35 11.78 4.75
N ALA A 175 -5.39 11.15 4.18
CA ALA A 175 -6.72 11.11 4.77
C ALA A 175 -6.77 10.33 6.09
N LEU A 176 -5.86 9.36 6.29
CA LEU A 176 -5.75 8.59 7.53
C LEU A 176 -4.83 9.27 8.53
N ASN A 177 -3.73 9.86 8.04
CA ASN A 177 -2.83 10.67 8.83
C ASN A 177 -2.22 11.77 7.97
N SER A 178 -2.69 13.01 8.16
CA SER A 178 -2.25 14.16 7.36
C SER A 178 -0.83 14.60 7.71
N ASN A 179 -0.31 14.26 8.89
CA ASN A 179 1.01 14.65 9.36
C ASN A 179 2.08 13.60 9.01
N GLN A 180 2.09 13.17 7.75
CA GLN A 180 3.05 12.20 7.23
C GLN A 180 4.09 12.90 6.36
N TYR A 181 5.37 12.75 6.71
CA TYR A 181 6.46 13.41 5.99
C TYR A 181 6.51 13.00 4.51
N THR A 182 6.63 11.70 4.24
CA THR A 182 6.89 11.18 2.88
C THR A 182 5.80 11.55 1.86
N PRO A 183 4.49 11.38 2.11
CA PRO A 183 3.46 11.69 1.13
C PRO A 183 3.33 13.19 0.87
N ASN A 184 3.46 14.03 1.91
CA ASN A 184 3.48 15.47 1.72
C ASN A 184 4.72 15.88 0.90
N TYR A 185 5.90 15.35 1.21
CA TYR A 185 7.11 15.63 0.43
C TYR A 185 6.94 15.21 -1.04
N ASP A 186 6.55 13.96 -1.29
CA ASP A 186 6.40 13.41 -2.63
C ASP A 186 5.31 14.13 -3.44
N LEU A 187 4.17 14.49 -2.83
CA LEU A 187 3.13 15.28 -3.51
C LEU A 187 3.58 16.72 -3.78
N GLY A 188 4.30 17.35 -2.85
CA GLY A 188 4.85 18.68 -3.02
C GLY A 188 5.78 18.73 -4.23
N ILE A 189 6.77 17.84 -4.29
CA ILE A 189 7.71 17.75 -5.41
C ILE A 189 6.99 17.35 -6.71
N LEU A 190 6.07 16.38 -6.66
CA LEU A 190 5.33 15.93 -7.84
C LEU A 190 4.53 17.08 -8.47
N TYR A 191 3.75 17.82 -7.67
CA TYR A 191 2.98 18.94 -8.20
C TYR A 191 3.88 20.08 -8.71
N HIS A 192 5.00 20.38 -8.05
CA HIS A 192 5.94 21.35 -8.59
C HIS A 192 6.45 20.92 -9.97
N ASN A 193 6.90 19.66 -10.10
CA ASN A 193 7.43 19.15 -11.35
C ASN A 193 6.37 19.13 -12.46
N LEU A 194 5.11 18.81 -12.16
CA LEU A 194 4.02 18.90 -13.14
C LEU A 194 3.83 20.32 -13.67
N GLY A 195 3.98 21.35 -12.82
CA GLY A 195 3.93 22.74 -13.28
C GLY A 195 5.11 23.10 -14.18
N VAL A 196 6.31 22.60 -13.86
CA VAL A 196 7.52 22.78 -14.69
C VAL A 196 7.38 22.08 -16.04
N ASP A 197 6.90 20.84 -16.06
CA ASP A 197 6.71 20.04 -17.29
C ASP A 197 5.76 20.73 -18.26
N ILE A 198 4.68 21.36 -17.77
CA ILE A 198 3.77 22.15 -18.60
C ILE A 198 4.51 23.29 -19.30
N ILE A 199 5.36 24.01 -18.59
CA ILE A 199 6.06 25.20 -19.13
C ILE A 199 7.19 24.79 -20.08
N LEU A 200 7.96 23.76 -19.74
CA LEU A 200 9.21 23.41 -20.43
C LEU A 200 9.05 22.33 -21.51
N GLU A 201 8.09 21.42 -21.36
CA GLU A 201 7.98 20.24 -22.23
C GLU A 201 6.72 20.27 -23.10
N GLU A 202 5.61 20.84 -22.60
CA GLU A 202 4.34 20.84 -23.33
C GLU A 202 4.12 22.12 -24.18
N LEU A 203 4.83 23.22 -23.92
CA LEU A 203 4.66 24.50 -24.63
C LEU A 203 5.56 24.56 -25.87
N ASP A 204 4.95 24.62 -27.06
CA ASP A 204 5.69 24.81 -28.32
C ASP A 204 6.30 26.22 -28.40
N ILE A 205 7.47 26.34 -29.01
CA ILE A 205 8.19 27.61 -29.21
C ILE A 205 7.35 28.56 -30.08
N ASP A 206 6.54 28.00 -30.99
CA ASP A 206 5.64 28.73 -31.88
C ASP A 206 4.18 28.80 -31.36
N ALA A 207 3.93 28.45 -30.10
CA ALA A 207 2.60 28.52 -29.51
C ALA A 207 2.05 29.96 -29.52
N ASP A 208 0.76 30.09 -29.84
CA ASP A 208 0.09 31.38 -29.78
C ASP A 208 -0.11 31.87 -28.33
N LEU A 209 -0.40 33.16 -28.18
CA LEU A 209 -0.55 33.78 -26.86
C LEU A 209 -1.66 33.14 -26.02
N GLU A 210 -2.75 32.67 -26.65
CA GLU A 210 -3.87 32.04 -25.93
C GLU A 210 -3.44 30.71 -25.31
N MET A 211 -2.71 29.89 -26.07
CA MET A 211 -2.15 28.64 -25.59
C MET A 211 -1.12 28.88 -24.49
N VAL A 212 -0.24 29.88 -24.65
CA VAL A 212 0.72 30.29 -23.61
C VAL A 212 0.01 30.63 -22.29
N ILE A 213 -1.05 31.44 -22.35
CA ILE A 213 -1.84 31.81 -21.17
C ILE A 213 -2.47 30.58 -20.52
N LEU A 214 -3.12 29.72 -21.31
CA LEU A 214 -3.76 28.51 -20.80
C LEU A 214 -2.77 27.60 -20.06
N MET A 215 -1.59 27.39 -20.64
CA MET A 215 -0.56 26.55 -20.04
C MET A 215 0.05 27.19 -18.79
N GLN A 216 0.27 28.51 -18.78
CA GLN A 216 0.69 29.21 -17.57
C GLN A 216 -0.34 29.07 -16.44
N GLU A 217 -1.63 29.22 -16.73
CA GLU A 217 -2.69 29.01 -15.74
C GLU A 217 -2.68 27.59 -15.17
N GLN A 218 -2.51 26.58 -16.02
CA GLN A 218 -2.42 25.18 -15.58
C GLN A 218 -1.17 24.93 -14.71
N ALA A 219 -0.02 25.49 -15.09
CA ALA A 219 1.20 25.38 -14.30
C ALA A 219 1.04 26.05 -12.92
N VAL A 220 0.43 27.25 -12.87
CA VAL A 220 0.10 27.95 -11.62
C VAL A 220 -0.81 27.12 -10.72
N GLN A 221 -1.79 26.40 -11.27
CA GLN A 221 -2.63 25.49 -10.48
C GLN A 221 -1.81 24.38 -9.82
N TYR A 222 -0.81 23.83 -10.51
CA TYR A 222 0.06 22.81 -9.95
C TYR A 222 1.03 23.37 -8.90
N PHE A 223 1.67 24.51 -9.15
CA PHE A 223 2.49 25.18 -8.14
C PHE A 223 1.70 25.52 -6.88
N SER A 224 0.46 26.00 -7.05
CA SER A 224 -0.46 26.28 -5.95
C SER A 224 -0.81 25.02 -5.15
N LYS A 225 -0.97 23.87 -5.80
CA LYS A 225 -1.18 22.57 -5.13
C LYS A 225 0.06 22.08 -4.40
N SER A 226 1.26 22.32 -4.93
CA SER A 226 2.53 21.92 -4.32
C SER A 226 2.76 22.57 -2.95
N LEU A 227 2.52 23.89 -2.88
CA LEU A 227 2.86 24.72 -1.74
C LEU A 227 2.36 24.21 -0.37
N PRO A 228 1.07 23.86 -0.16
CA PRO A 228 0.59 23.40 1.14
C PRO A 228 1.27 22.09 1.61
N PHE A 229 1.65 21.21 0.69
CA PHE A 229 2.37 19.98 1.04
C PHE A 229 3.81 20.28 1.45
N LEU A 230 4.51 21.15 0.70
CA LEU A 230 5.88 21.58 1.04
C LEU A 230 5.92 22.35 2.36
N GLN A 231 4.97 23.25 2.60
CA GLN A 231 4.83 23.95 3.88
C GLN A 231 4.57 22.98 5.04
N THR A 232 3.83 21.90 4.81
CA THR A 232 3.57 20.88 5.82
C THR A 232 4.85 20.15 6.21
N VAL A 233 5.69 19.75 5.24
CA VAL A 233 6.98 19.12 5.56
C VAL A 233 8.02 20.10 6.12
N TYR A 234 7.99 21.37 5.70
CA TYR A 234 8.84 22.42 6.30
C TYR A 234 8.55 22.60 7.80
N LYS A 235 7.28 22.57 8.21
CA LYS A 235 6.92 22.59 9.64
C LYS A 235 7.47 21.39 10.42
N MET A 236 7.62 20.24 9.76
CA MET A 236 8.19 19.04 10.39
C MET A 236 9.72 19.09 10.45
N LYS A 237 10.35 19.64 9.41
CA LYS A 237 11.80 19.68 9.23
C LYS A 237 12.24 21.03 8.63
N PRO A 238 12.30 22.09 9.44
CA PRO A 238 12.58 23.44 8.94
C PRO A 238 14.04 23.64 8.48
N GLU A 239 14.94 22.73 8.87
CA GLU A 239 16.37 22.80 8.53
C GLU A 239 16.74 21.98 7.28
N GLU A 240 15.78 21.26 6.69
CA GLU A 240 16.03 20.47 5.47
C GLU A 240 16.06 21.39 4.25
N THR A 241 17.28 21.69 3.77
CA THR A 241 17.55 22.68 2.71
C THR A 241 16.81 22.39 1.40
N SER A 242 16.63 21.12 1.04
CA SER A 242 15.87 20.71 -0.15
C SER A 242 14.40 21.16 -0.10
N ILE A 243 13.77 21.16 1.08
CA ILE A 243 12.39 21.64 1.26
C ILE A 243 12.35 23.16 1.11
N VAL A 244 13.28 23.87 1.76
CA VAL A 244 13.35 25.33 1.69
C VAL A 244 13.57 25.79 0.25
N GLN A 245 14.49 25.13 -0.47
CA GLN A 245 14.73 25.36 -1.89
C GLN A 245 13.48 25.09 -2.73
N GLY A 246 12.76 23.99 -2.48
CA GLY A 246 11.51 23.67 -3.18
C GLY A 246 10.43 24.73 -2.97
N ILE A 247 10.29 25.24 -1.74
CA ILE A 247 9.33 26.32 -1.43
C ILE A 247 9.73 27.63 -2.14
N ALA A 248 11.01 28.00 -2.12
CA ALA A 248 11.51 29.17 -2.83
C ALA A 248 11.25 29.07 -4.34
N ALA A 249 11.47 27.89 -4.94
CA ALA A 249 11.18 27.63 -6.35
C ALA A 249 9.68 27.75 -6.67
N VAL A 250 8.80 27.21 -5.82
CA VAL A 250 7.35 27.37 -6.00
C VAL A 250 6.93 28.84 -5.94
N TYR A 251 7.43 29.62 -4.98
CA TYR A 251 7.12 31.06 -4.91
C TYR A 251 7.65 31.85 -6.11
N TYR A 252 8.83 31.50 -6.63
CA TYR A 252 9.32 32.06 -7.90
C TYR A 252 8.34 31.80 -9.05
N SER A 253 7.91 30.55 -9.20
CA SER A 253 7.00 30.13 -10.26
C SER A 253 5.60 30.74 -10.13
N LEU A 254 5.19 31.11 -8.92
CA LEU A 254 3.96 31.86 -8.63
C LEU A 254 4.12 33.38 -8.74
N ASN A 255 5.31 33.88 -9.10
CA ASN A 255 5.66 35.29 -9.15
C ASN A 255 5.48 36.03 -7.80
N ASP A 256 5.58 35.32 -6.68
CA ASP A 256 5.62 35.89 -5.33
C ASP A 256 7.08 36.11 -4.93
N MET A 257 7.66 37.19 -5.45
CA MET A 257 9.08 37.48 -5.29
C MET A 257 9.45 37.83 -3.85
N GLU A 258 8.53 38.39 -3.07
CA GLU A 258 8.76 38.68 -1.65
C GLU A 258 9.00 37.37 -0.88
N LYS A 259 8.10 36.39 -1.04
CA LYS A 259 8.25 35.08 -0.41
C LYS A 259 9.42 34.28 -0.97
N HIS A 260 9.67 34.37 -2.27
CA HIS A 260 10.87 33.75 -2.84
C HIS A 260 12.14 34.23 -2.14
N VAL A 261 12.32 35.55 -2.01
CA VAL A 261 13.50 36.14 -1.36
C VAL A 261 13.57 35.77 0.11
N GLU A 262 12.44 35.74 0.82
CA GLU A 262 12.36 35.27 2.22
C GLU A 262 12.96 33.86 2.36
N TYR A 263 12.49 32.90 1.57
CA TYR A 263 12.96 31.51 1.65
C TYR A 263 14.40 31.33 1.12
N MET A 264 14.84 32.12 0.14
CA MET A 264 16.24 32.12 -0.31
C MET A 264 17.20 32.61 0.78
N ASN A 265 16.79 33.59 1.59
CA ASN A 265 17.59 34.03 2.74
C ASN A 265 17.67 32.94 3.81
N ILE A 266 16.54 32.29 4.11
CA ILE A 266 16.51 31.13 5.04
C ILE A 266 17.46 30.02 4.54
N LEU A 267 17.41 29.69 3.25
CA LEU A 267 18.27 28.66 2.65
C LEU A 267 19.75 29.02 2.81
N LYS A 268 20.13 30.25 2.48
CA LYS A 268 21.50 30.74 2.63
C LYS A 268 21.99 30.66 4.08
N ASP A 269 21.14 31.01 5.04
CA ASP A 269 21.47 30.94 6.46
C ASP A 269 21.70 29.48 6.90
N LEU A 270 20.89 28.54 6.43
CA LEU A 270 21.05 27.10 6.72
C LEU A 270 22.36 26.54 6.14
N GLU A 271 22.67 26.84 4.87
CA GLU A 271 23.90 26.40 4.20
C GLU A 271 25.17 26.99 4.87
N SER A 272 25.08 28.23 5.37
CA SER A 272 26.17 28.88 6.10
C SER A 272 26.44 28.29 7.50
N LYS A 273 25.45 27.61 8.09
CA LYS A 273 25.59 26.90 9.36
C LYS A 273 26.18 25.51 9.16
N GLY A 274 25.68 24.74 8.19
CA GLY A 274 26.20 23.40 7.88
C GLY A 274 27.68 23.39 7.47
N SER A 275 28.14 24.43 6.78
CA SER A 275 29.55 24.60 6.39
C SER A 275 30.52 24.95 7.52
N LYS A 276 30.04 25.21 8.74
CA LYS A 276 30.87 25.49 9.92
C LYS A 276 31.07 24.28 10.84
N ASP A 277 30.28 23.22 10.65
CA ASP A 277 30.30 22.00 11.45
C ASP A 277 31.03 20.83 10.75
N ASP A 278 31.54 21.05 9.53
CA ASP A 278 32.47 20.17 8.77
C ASP A 278 33.92 20.68 8.85
#